data_AF-A0A9N9SRV1-F1
#
_entry.id   AF-A0A9N9SRV1-F1
#
_cell.length_a   1.000
_cell.length_b   1.000
_cell.length_c   1.000
_cell.angle_alpha   90.00
_cell.angle_beta   90.00
_cell.angle_gamma   90.00
#
_symmetry.space_group_name_H-M   'P 1'
#
loop_
_entity.id
_entity.type
_entity.pdbx_description
1 polymer ?
#
loop_
_entity_poly.entity_id
_entity_poly.type
_entity_poly.pdbx_seq_one_letter_code
_entity_poly.pdbx_strand_id
1 'polypeptide(L)'
;MGASSSATRKLTVENDDPTSVIKVSEEVVDRLKGSQVVRNEFKQQAIPPPVQGGPFPIFINEPSLNSYQLRQANVAELKKNDEYWQQRLKNLEEKHKKINDVLDQEYQKALEELSSGKLGRIAKNLPPCKDTERAVMECYKCNPNEPMKCARVVQAFQECVDLKRNCLLANRTIASN
;
A
#
# COMPACT_ATOMS: atom_id res chain seq x y z
N MET A 1 10.37 32.61 40.49
CA MET A 1 9.65 33.00 39.26
C MET A 1 10.69 33.19 38.16
N GLY A 2 10.84 32.24 37.24
CA GLY A 2 11.83 32.35 36.16
C GLY A 2 11.62 31.26 35.11
N ALA A 3 10.98 31.60 34.00
CA ALA A 3 10.84 30.75 32.83
C ALA A 3 11.77 31.30 31.73
N SER A 4 12.88 30.61 31.50
CA SER A 4 13.78 30.88 30.38
C SER A 4 13.05 30.55 29.07
N SER A 5 12.92 31.54 28.19
CA SER A 5 12.23 31.43 26.91
C SER A 5 13.07 30.64 25.89
N SER A 6 12.75 29.36 25.70
CA SER A 6 13.31 28.55 24.62
C SER A 6 12.59 28.85 23.30
N ALA A 7 13.21 29.58 22.39
CA ALA A 7 12.68 29.82 21.04
C ALA A 7 12.73 28.53 20.21
N THR A 8 11.57 27.97 19.86
CA THR A 8 11.45 26.75 19.05
C THR A 8 11.80 27.04 17.58
N ARG A 9 12.99 26.64 17.13
CA ARG A 9 13.36 26.70 15.70
C ARG A 9 12.60 25.61 14.94
N LYS A 10 11.87 26.00 13.89
CA LYS A 10 11.18 25.05 13.00
C LYS A 10 12.14 24.63 11.89
N LEU A 11 12.34 23.32 11.74
CA LEU A 11 13.11 22.72 10.64
C LEU A 11 12.12 22.01 9.71
N THR A 12 12.06 22.44 8.46
CA THR A 12 11.32 21.75 7.39
C THR A 12 12.28 20.84 6.66
N VAL A 13 12.08 19.53 6.76
CA VAL A 13 12.87 18.52 6.05
C VAL A 13 12.06 18.04 4.86
N GLU A 14 12.56 18.29 3.66
CA GLU A 14 12.01 17.74 2.42
C GLU A 14 12.42 16.26 2.32
N ASN A 15 11.46 15.36 2.12
CA ASN A 15 11.71 13.91 2.06
C ASN A 15 11.76 13.46 0.59
N ASP A 16 12.97 13.26 0.06
CA ASP A 16 13.21 12.88 -1.34
C ASP A 16 13.06 11.36 -1.62
N ASP A 17 12.59 10.57 -0.66
CA ASP A 17 12.38 9.12 -0.84
C ASP A 17 11.05 8.79 -1.56
N PRO A 18 11.05 7.97 -2.64
CA PRO A 18 9.85 7.65 -3.43
C PRO A 18 8.82 6.79 -2.68
N THR A 19 9.19 6.23 -1.53
CA THR A 19 8.35 5.35 -0.71
C THR A 19 7.60 6.08 0.40
N SER A 20 7.75 7.41 0.54
CA SER A 20 7.07 8.23 1.56
C SER A 20 7.36 7.84 3.02
N VAL A 21 8.35 6.98 3.29
CA VAL A 21 8.77 6.59 4.64
C VAL A 21 9.86 7.55 5.14
N ILE A 22 9.66 8.15 6.32
CA ILE A 22 10.67 9.03 6.94
C ILE A 22 11.74 8.14 7.61
N LYS A 23 12.95 8.10 7.05
CA LYS A 23 14.08 7.37 7.64
C LYS A 23 14.70 8.20 8.76
N VAL A 24 14.67 7.68 9.98
CA VAL A 24 15.28 8.31 11.16
C VAL A 24 16.50 7.47 11.57
N SER A 25 17.61 8.12 11.96
CA SER A 25 18.81 7.40 12.42
C SER A 25 18.57 6.65 13.73
N GLU A 26 19.28 5.54 13.90
CA GLU A 26 19.09 4.59 15.02
C GLU A 26 19.33 5.25 16.39
N GLU A 27 20.27 6.19 16.47
CA GLU A 27 20.54 7.00 17.68
C GLU A 27 19.32 7.85 18.10
N VAL A 28 18.57 8.41 17.13
CA VAL A 28 17.38 9.21 17.41
C VAL A 28 16.22 8.31 17.84
N VAL A 29 16.16 7.09 17.32
CA VAL A 29 15.19 6.07 17.73
C VAL A 29 15.43 5.68 19.19
N ASP A 30 16.68 5.48 19.61
CA ASP A 30 17.01 5.14 21.00
C ASP A 30 16.66 6.26 21.98
N ARG A 31 16.85 7.52 21.57
CA ARG A 31 16.42 8.69 22.33
C ARG A 31 14.89 8.76 22.47
N LEU A 32 14.15 8.46 21.41
CA LEU A 32 12.68 8.43 21.43
C LEU A 32 12.14 7.27 22.26
N LYS A 33 12.84 6.12 22.30
CA LYS A 33 12.51 4.96 23.14
C LYS A 33 12.85 5.17 24.62
N GLY A 34 13.44 6.31 24.99
CA GLY A 34 13.68 6.69 26.40
C GLY A 34 14.95 6.13 27.03
N SER A 35 15.85 5.52 26.25
CA SER A 35 17.17 5.09 26.75
C SER A 35 18.09 6.30 26.87
N GLN A 36 18.06 6.97 28.03
CA GLN A 36 18.99 8.03 28.39
C GLN A 36 20.38 7.44 28.68
N VAL A 37 21.24 7.33 27.68
CA VAL A 37 22.68 7.16 27.92
C VAL A 37 23.24 8.53 28.26
N VAL A 38 23.39 8.79 29.57
CA VAL A 38 23.95 10.02 30.12
C VAL A 38 25.40 10.15 29.67
N ARG A 39 25.68 11.02 28.70
CA ARG A 39 27.05 11.46 28.41
C ARG A 39 27.43 12.54 29.43
N ASN A 40 28.06 12.10 30.52
CA ASN A 40 28.63 12.97 31.55
C ASN A 40 29.96 13.56 31.04
N GLU A 41 29.92 14.80 30.54
CA GLU A 41 31.12 15.63 30.43
C GLU A 41 30.89 16.92 31.23
N PHE A 42 31.32 16.88 32.50
CA PHE A 42 31.46 18.05 33.36
C PHE A 42 32.56 18.96 32.80
N LYS A 43 32.18 20.10 32.22
CA LYS A 43 33.03 21.29 32.19
C LYS A 43 32.37 22.38 33.01
N GLN A 44 32.84 22.52 34.24
CA GLN A 44 32.56 23.65 35.13
C GLN A 44 32.92 24.95 34.41
N GLN A 45 31.92 25.77 34.09
CA GLN A 45 32.14 27.16 33.72
C GLN A 45 32.09 28.00 34.99
N ALA A 46 33.24 28.55 35.38
CA ALA A 46 33.37 29.50 36.46
C ALA A 46 32.60 30.80 36.14
N ILE A 47 31.88 31.32 37.13
CA ILE A 47 31.15 32.58 37.05
C ILE A 47 32.18 33.73 37.15
N PRO A 48 32.32 34.64 36.16
CA PRO A 48 33.14 35.83 36.34
C PRO A 48 32.43 36.88 37.21
N PRO A 49 33.17 37.72 37.98
CA PRO A 49 32.59 38.74 38.86
C PRO A 49 31.96 39.89 38.05
N PRO A 50 31.02 40.67 38.64
CA PRO A 50 30.35 41.75 37.93
C PRO A 50 31.31 42.93 37.74
N VAL A 51 31.64 43.25 36.48
CA VAL A 51 32.41 44.45 36.13
C VAL A 51 31.47 45.65 36.13
N GLN A 52 31.67 46.55 37.09
CA GLN A 52 31.02 47.87 37.14
C GLN A 52 31.78 48.83 36.23
N GLY A 53 31.06 49.53 35.35
CA GLY A 53 31.56 50.70 34.61
C GLY A 53 31.84 50.47 33.13
N GLY A 54 30.86 50.78 32.28
CA GLY A 54 31.03 50.93 30.83
C GLY A 54 29.99 51.93 30.29
N PRO A 55 30.28 52.68 29.19
CA PRO A 55 29.41 53.73 28.69
C PRO A 55 28.10 53.17 28.13
N PHE A 56 27.06 54.02 28.12
CA PHE A 56 25.68 53.75 27.69
C PHE A 56 25.57 52.79 26.48
N PRO A 57 24.58 51.87 26.46
CA PRO A 57 24.41 50.95 25.36
C PRO A 57 24.14 51.71 24.06
N ILE A 58 25.05 51.57 23.09
CA ILE A 58 24.81 51.98 21.71
C ILE A 58 23.69 51.07 21.19
N PHE A 59 22.50 51.63 21.01
CA PHE A 59 21.43 50.96 20.28
C PHE A 59 21.84 50.91 18.81
N ILE A 60 22.46 49.80 18.42
CA ILE A 60 22.62 49.46 17.01
C ILE A 60 21.21 49.13 16.50
N ASN A 61 20.62 50.03 15.70
CA ASN A 61 19.40 49.74 14.97
C ASN A 61 19.77 48.76 13.85
N GLU A 62 19.77 47.47 14.18
CA GLU A 62 19.81 46.41 13.18
C GLU A 62 18.53 46.52 12.35
N PRO A 63 18.57 46.48 11.00
CA PRO A 63 17.37 46.64 10.19
C PRO A 63 16.42 45.46 10.44
N SER A 64 15.50 45.61 11.39
CA SER A 64 14.47 44.61 11.63
C SER A 64 13.54 44.59 10.42
N LEU A 65 13.52 43.48 9.69
CA LEU A 65 12.62 43.26 8.56
C LEU A 65 11.21 43.74 8.93
N ASN A 66 10.62 44.63 8.11
CA ASN A 66 9.31 45.21 8.43
C ASN A 66 8.27 44.08 8.48
N SER A 67 7.40 44.07 9.49
CA SER A 67 6.33 43.08 9.67
C SER A 67 5.49 42.86 8.40
N TYR A 68 5.36 43.89 7.56
CA TYR A 68 4.71 43.80 6.26
C TYR A 68 5.45 42.91 5.25
N GLN A 69 6.78 43.04 5.16
CA GLN A 69 7.61 42.22 4.26
C GLN A 69 7.58 40.75 4.68
N LEU A 70 7.64 40.49 5.99
CA LEU A 70 7.51 39.14 6.52
C LEU A 70 6.15 38.53 6.14
N ARG A 71 5.06 39.32 6.25
CA ARG A 71 3.72 38.86 5.87
C ARG A 71 3.63 38.55 4.37
N GLN A 72 4.20 39.39 3.52
CA GLN A 72 4.22 39.15 2.07
C GLN A 72 4.98 37.87 1.71
N ALA A 73 6.15 37.65 2.33
CA ALA A 73 6.92 36.43 2.14
C ALA A 73 6.13 35.19 2.56
N ASN A 74 5.48 35.23 3.73
CA ASN A 74 4.64 34.12 4.20
C ASN A 74 3.45 33.84 3.26
N VAL A 75 2.78 34.88 2.75
CA VAL A 75 1.66 34.70 1.80
C VAL A 75 2.16 34.08 0.49
N ALA A 76 3.33 34.49 0.00
CA ALA A 76 3.92 33.90 -1.20
C ALA A 76 4.31 32.43 -1.00
N GLU A 77 4.86 32.09 0.17
CA GLU A 77 5.18 30.71 0.56
C GLU A 77 3.92 29.83 0.64
N LEU A 78 2.87 30.30 1.32
CA LEU A 78 1.59 29.59 1.42
C LEU A 78 1.00 29.32 0.04
N LYS A 79 1.03 30.31 -0.86
CA LYS A 79 0.52 30.15 -2.23
C LYS A 79 1.29 29.06 -3.01
N LYS A 80 2.62 29.03 -2.90
CA LYS A 80 3.42 27.96 -3.53
C LYS A 80 3.07 26.59 -2.97
N ASN A 81 2.82 26.50 -1.67
CA ASN A 81 2.42 25.26 -1.00
C ASN A 81 1.05 24.78 -1.52
N ASP A 82 0.07 25.69 -1.61
CA ASP A 82 -1.25 25.40 -2.16
C ASP A 82 -1.16 24.90 -3.60
N GLU A 83 -0.39 25.58 -4.46
CA GLU A 83 -0.16 25.18 -5.85
C GLU A 83 0.51 23.80 -5.94
N TYR A 84 1.50 23.53 -5.08
CA TYR A 84 2.18 22.24 -5.01
C TYR A 84 1.21 21.11 -4.66
N TRP A 85 0.40 21.27 -3.60
CA TRP A 85 -0.53 20.22 -3.19
C TRP A 85 -1.68 20.05 -4.18
N GLN A 86 -2.17 21.12 -4.80
CA GLN A 86 -3.16 21.03 -5.87
C GLN A 86 -2.65 20.20 -7.04
N GLN A 87 -1.41 20.46 -7.50
CA GLN A 87 -0.80 19.69 -8.59
C GLN A 87 -0.59 18.23 -8.19
N ARG A 88 -0.17 17.98 -6.95
CA ARG A 88 0.03 16.62 -6.44
C ARG A 88 -1.29 15.85 -6.37
N LEU A 89 -2.35 16.47 -5.88
CA LEU A 89 -3.67 15.87 -5.78
C LEU A 89 -4.23 15.55 -7.16
N LYS A 90 -4.10 16.50 -8.10
CA LYS A 90 -4.48 16.30 -9.51
C LYS A 90 -3.72 15.13 -10.15
N ASN A 91 -2.42 15.02 -9.93
CA ASN A 91 -1.61 13.90 -10.45
C ASN A 91 -2.07 12.55 -9.88
N LEU A 92 -2.39 12.53 -8.59
CA LEU A 92 -2.91 11.34 -7.91
C LEU A 92 -4.27 10.95 -8.49
N GLU A 93 -5.20 11.90 -8.62
CA GLU A 93 -6.51 11.68 -9.25
C GLU A 93 -6.38 11.16 -10.69
N GLU A 94 -5.49 11.74 -11.50
CA GLU A 94 -5.23 11.29 -12.87
C GLU A 94 -4.69 9.85 -12.92
N LYS A 95 -3.79 9.48 -12.00
CA LYS A 95 -3.28 8.10 -11.90
C LYS A 95 -4.37 7.13 -11.49
N HIS A 96 -5.16 7.47 -10.48
CA HIS A 96 -6.29 6.65 -10.04
C HIS A 96 -7.33 6.49 -11.15
N LYS A 97 -7.61 7.56 -11.89
CA LYS A 97 -8.49 7.51 -13.05
C LYS A 97 -7.98 6.52 -14.10
N LYS A 98 -6.69 6.59 -14.46
CA LYS A 98 -6.08 5.63 -15.41
C LYS A 98 -6.21 4.18 -14.95
N ILE A 99 -6.01 3.91 -13.66
CA ILE A 99 -6.14 2.55 -13.10
C ILE A 99 -7.59 2.08 -13.21
N ASN A 100 -8.55 2.93 -12.83
CA ASN A 100 -9.97 2.60 -12.93
C ASN A 100 -10.39 2.39 -14.38
N ASP A 101 -9.93 3.23 -15.32
CA ASP A 101 -10.23 3.09 -16.75
C ASP A 101 -9.75 1.73 -17.29
N VAL A 102 -8.54 1.28 -16.92
CA VAL A 102 -8.03 -0.05 -17.31
C VAL A 102 -8.82 -1.17 -16.66
N LEU A 103 -9.17 -1.02 -15.37
CA LEU A 103 -9.97 -2.01 -14.66
C LEU A 103 -11.34 -2.20 -15.29
N ASP A 104 -12.02 -1.11 -15.62
CA ASP A 104 -13.34 -1.12 -16.25
C ASP A 104 -13.28 -1.75 -17.65
N GLN A 105 -12.24 -1.47 -18.42
CA GLN A 105 -12.02 -2.08 -19.75
C GLN A 105 -11.82 -3.59 -19.67
N GLU A 106 -10.97 -4.08 -18.77
CA GLU A 106 -10.77 -5.53 -18.60
C GLU A 106 -12.01 -6.22 -18.04
N TYR A 107 -12.76 -5.54 -17.16
CA TYR A 107 -14.04 -6.04 -16.66
C TYR A 107 -15.07 -6.19 -17.79
N GLN A 108 -15.26 -5.15 -18.61
CA GLN A 108 -16.16 -5.20 -19.76
C GLN A 108 -15.76 -6.29 -20.75
N LYS A 109 -14.46 -6.40 -21.06
CA LYS A 109 -13.93 -7.46 -21.91
C LYS A 109 -14.20 -8.86 -21.34
N ALA A 110 -14.05 -9.07 -20.04
CA ALA A 110 -14.39 -10.35 -19.41
C ALA A 110 -15.89 -10.67 -19.54
N LEU A 111 -16.77 -9.67 -19.40
CA LEU A 111 -18.21 -9.83 -19.64
C LEU A 111 -18.52 -10.16 -21.11
N GLU A 112 -17.82 -9.54 -22.06
CA GLU A 112 -17.95 -9.87 -23.48
C GLU A 112 -17.45 -11.29 -23.80
N GLU A 113 -16.38 -11.76 -23.18
CA GLU A 113 -15.91 -13.15 -23.34
C GLU A 113 -16.89 -14.18 -22.76
N LEU A 114 -17.56 -13.82 -21.65
CA LEU A 114 -18.68 -14.59 -21.10
C LEU A 114 -19.86 -14.63 -22.08
N SER A 115 -20.29 -13.47 -22.60
CA SER A 115 -21.50 -13.33 -23.43
C SER A 115 -21.32 -13.83 -24.87
N SER A 116 -20.14 -13.65 -25.47
CA SER A 116 -19.77 -14.12 -26.82
C SER A 116 -19.70 -15.64 -26.94
N GLY A 117 -19.99 -16.37 -25.87
CA GLY A 117 -20.13 -17.81 -25.90
C GLY A 117 -18.80 -18.55 -25.93
N LYS A 118 -17.65 -17.89 -25.72
CA LYS A 118 -16.39 -18.59 -25.40
C LYS A 118 -16.55 -19.44 -24.14
N LEU A 119 -17.17 -18.90 -23.08
CA LEU A 119 -17.63 -19.69 -21.94
C LEU A 119 -18.90 -20.51 -22.23
N GLY A 120 -19.74 -20.08 -23.17
CA GLY A 120 -20.85 -20.90 -23.68
C GLY A 120 -20.39 -22.23 -24.29
N ARG A 121 -19.16 -22.33 -24.83
CA ARG A 121 -18.56 -23.62 -25.21
C ARG A 121 -18.27 -24.49 -24.00
N ILE A 122 -17.94 -23.92 -22.84
CA ILE A 122 -17.79 -24.65 -21.57
C ILE A 122 -19.16 -25.15 -21.09
N ALA A 123 -20.22 -24.34 -21.22
CA ALA A 123 -21.59 -24.73 -20.87
C ALA A 123 -22.21 -25.78 -21.84
N LYS A 124 -21.82 -25.77 -23.12
CA LYS A 124 -22.22 -26.80 -24.10
C LYS A 124 -21.49 -28.14 -23.91
N ASN A 125 -20.42 -28.17 -23.11
CA ASN A 125 -19.91 -29.43 -22.60
C ASN A 125 -20.79 -29.84 -21.43
N LEU A 126 -21.82 -30.65 -21.70
CA LEU A 126 -22.51 -31.42 -20.67
C LEU A 126 -21.43 -32.00 -19.73
N PRO A 127 -21.60 -31.95 -18.39
CA PRO A 127 -20.54 -32.39 -17.49
C PRO A 127 -20.13 -33.81 -17.90
N PRO A 128 -18.83 -34.10 -18.00
CA PRO A 128 -18.39 -35.37 -18.54
C PRO A 128 -18.93 -36.51 -17.67
N CYS A 129 -19.18 -37.67 -18.29
CA CYS A 129 -19.53 -38.89 -17.57
C CYS A 129 -20.94 -38.92 -16.94
N LYS A 130 -21.93 -38.21 -17.51
CA LYS A 130 -23.32 -38.21 -17.01
C LYS A 130 -23.96 -39.59 -16.94
N ASP A 131 -23.66 -40.47 -17.87
CA ASP A 131 -24.28 -41.80 -17.91
C ASP A 131 -23.73 -42.71 -16.80
N THR A 132 -22.42 -42.67 -16.56
CA THR A 132 -21.79 -43.41 -15.45
C THR A 132 -22.10 -42.77 -14.09
N GLU A 133 -22.27 -41.44 -14.02
CA GLU A 133 -22.77 -40.74 -12.83
C GLU A 133 -24.17 -41.24 -12.43
N ARG A 134 -25.10 -41.35 -13.40
CA ARG A 134 -26.44 -41.91 -13.15
C ARG A 134 -26.36 -43.36 -12.67
N ALA A 135 -25.50 -44.18 -13.28
CA ALA A 135 -25.32 -45.57 -12.87
C ALA A 135 -24.78 -45.71 -11.43
N VAL A 136 -23.85 -44.85 -11.02
CA VAL A 136 -23.35 -44.82 -9.63
C VAL A 136 -24.47 -44.47 -8.66
N MET A 137 -25.24 -43.42 -8.97
CA MET A 137 -26.35 -42.98 -8.14
C MET A 137 -27.45 -44.04 -8.03
N GLU A 138 -27.75 -44.75 -9.12
CA GLU A 138 -28.72 -45.84 -9.13
C GLU A 138 -28.22 -47.03 -8.31
N CYS A 139 -26.94 -47.40 -8.42
CA CYS A 139 -26.38 -48.49 -7.64
C CYS A 139 -26.46 -48.24 -6.13
N TYR A 140 -26.12 -47.03 -5.67
CA TYR A 140 -26.23 -46.68 -4.25
C TYR A 140 -27.67 -46.63 -3.75
N LYS A 141 -28.62 -46.18 -4.60
CA LYS A 141 -30.05 -46.23 -4.27
C LYS A 141 -30.54 -47.66 -4.09
N CYS A 142 -30.07 -48.59 -4.91
CA CYS A 142 -30.43 -50.01 -4.81
C CYS A 142 -29.71 -50.73 -3.66
N ASN A 143 -28.54 -50.25 -3.21
CA ASN A 143 -27.71 -50.89 -2.18
C ASN A 143 -27.35 -49.93 -1.04
N PRO A 144 -28.32 -49.41 -0.26
CA PRO A 144 -28.08 -48.34 0.71
C PRO A 144 -27.15 -48.72 1.87
N ASN A 145 -27.15 -49.99 2.29
CA ASN A 145 -26.33 -50.49 3.40
C ASN A 145 -25.08 -51.27 2.94
N GLU A 146 -24.91 -51.44 1.63
CA GLU A 146 -23.85 -52.29 1.05
C GLU A 146 -23.12 -51.58 -0.11
N PRO A 147 -22.46 -50.43 0.15
CA PRO A 147 -21.84 -49.61 -0.89
C PRO A 147 -20.72 -50.33 -1.66
N MET A 148 -20.11 -51.36 -1.06
CA MET A 148 -19.06 -52.18 -1.68
C MET A 148 -19.55 -52.91 -2.94
N LYS A 149 -20.86 -53.19 -3.07
CA LYS A 149 -21.44 -53.77 -4.30
C LYS A 149 -21.33 -52.83 -5.51
N CYS A 150 -21.21 -51.53 -5.26
CA CYS A 150 -21.11 -50.50 -6.30
C CYS A 150 -19.67 -50.19 -6.74
N ALA A 151 -18.66 -50.84 -6.17
CA ALA A 151 -17.25 -50.55 -6.44
C ALA A 151 -16.90 -50.56 -7.94
N ARG A 152 -17.42 -51.54 -8.70
CA ARG A 152 -17.18 -51.62 -10.15
C ARG A 152 -17.82 -50.45 -10.92
N VAL A 153 -19.00 -49.99 -10.51
CA VAL A 153 -19.72 -48.88 -11.16
C VAL A 153 -19.01 -47.55 -10.87
N VAL A 154 -18.52 -47.37 -9.64
CA VAL A 154 -17.73 -46.21 -9.23
C VAL A 154 -16.40 -46.16 -9.98
N GLN A 155 -15.73 -47.31 -10.15
CA GLN A 155 -14.49 -47.38 -10.92
C GLN A 155 -14.71 -46.95 -12.38
N ALA A 156 -15.78 -47.41 -13.03
CA ALA A 156 -16.10 -46.99 -14.40
C ALA A 156 -16.39 -45.47 -14.51
N PHE A 157 -17.02 -44.88 -13.49
CA PHE A 157 -17.19 -43.42 -13.42
C PHE A 157 -15.83 -42.71 -13.29
N GLN A 158 -14.96 -43.19 -12.41
CA GLN A 158 -13.62 -42.64 -12.20
C GLN A 158 -12.78 -42.68 -13.48
N GLU A 159 -12.73 -43.82 -14.17
CA GLU A 159 -11.99 -43.99 -15.42
C GLU A 159 -12.46 -42.99 -16.49
N CYS A 160 -13.77 -42.76 -16.61
CA CYS A 160 -14.32 -41.77 -17.53
C CYS A 160 -13.86 -40.34 -17.17
N VAL A 161 -13.91 -39.97 -15.88
CA VAL A 161 -13.50 -38.64 -15.41
C VAL A 161 -12.00 -38.42 -15.65
N ASP A 162 -11.19 -39.41 -15.34
CA ASP A 162 -9.73 -39.37 -15.52
C ASP A 162 -9.36 -39.25 -17.00
N LEU A 163 -10.01 -40.01 -17.89
CA LEU A 163 -9.80 -39.92 -19.32
C LEU A 163 -10.14 -38.52 -19.86
N LYS A 164 -11.26 -37.93 -19.42
CA LYS A 164 -11.63 -36.58 -19.85
C LYS A 164 -10.69 -35.52 -19.29
N ARG A 165 -10.28 -35.64 -18.02
CA ARG A 165 -9.29 -34.76 -17.39
C ARG A 165 -7.97 -34.78 -18.17
N ASN A 166 -7.48 -35.96 -18.51
CA ASN A 166 -6.25 -36.12 -19.28
C ASN A 166 -6.35 -35.48 -20.67
N CYS A 167 -7.49 -35.62 -21.35
CA CYS A 167 -7.75 -34.95 -22.64
C CYS A 167 -7.73 -33.42 -22.52
N LEU A 168 -8.31 -32.85 -21.45
CA LEU A 168 -8.28 -31.39 -21.23
C LEU A 168 -6.86 -30.87 -20.94
N LEU A 169 -6.07 -31.63 -20.19
CA LEU A 169 -4.68 -31.27 -19.88
C LEU A 169 -3.81 -31.33 -21.15
N ALA A 170 -3.96 -32.36 -21.97
CA ALA A 170 -3.25 -32.49 -23.25
C ALA A 170 -3.57 -31.34 -24.22
N ASN A 171 -4.84 -30.92 -24.30
CA ASN A 171 -5.24 -29.80 -25.16
C ASN A 171 -4.62 -28.46 -24.71
N ARG A 172 -4.41 -28.26 -23.40
CA ARG A 172 -3.76 -27.05 -22.88
C ARG A 172 -2.27 -27.00 -23.22
N THR A 173 -1.56 -28.14 -23.15
CA THR A 173 -0.14 -28.21 -23.48
C THR A 173 0.14 -28.02 -24.97
N ILE A 174 -0.80 -28.41 -25.84
CA ILE A 174 -0.67 -28.21 -27.30
C ILE A 174 -0.94 -26.75 -27.68
N ALA A 175 -1.86 -26.06 -27.00
CA ALA A 175 -2.18 -24.66 -27.29
C ALA A 175 -1.12 -23.64 -26.81
N SER A 176 -0.13 -24.07 -26.02
CA SER A 176 0.95 -23.24 -25.49
C SER A 176 2.27 -23.33 -26.27
N ASN A 177 2.35 -24.19 -27.29
CA ASN A 177 3.47 -24.31 -28.23
C ASN A 177 3.07 -23.77 -29.60
#